data_AF-A0A7S0HUS9-F1
#
_entry.id   AF-A0A7S0HUS9-F1
#
_cell.length_a   1.000
_cell.length_b   1.000
_cell.length_c   1.000
_cell.angle_alpha   90.00
_cell.angle_beta   90.00
_cell.angle_gamma   90.00
#
_symmetry.space_group_name_H-M   'P 1'
#
loop_
_entity.id
_entity.type
_entity.pdbx_description
1 polymer ?
#
loop_
_entity_poly.entity_id
_entity_poly.type
_entity_poly.pdbx_seq_one_letter_code
_entity_poly.pdbx_strand_id
1 'polypeptide(L)'
;RMKPGDKIEDIAARFRKRKVREFYLYLIFCLFFTASTLQQRPVEQMFDLSKQSLDGTVFGSSFPITTYFKGFNDIGSNEDFWVWIGDVSVQYLYTFNWYNGSEFLPDFEGTKWRFLYDNYIIQKPRLRQIRVKPQACSVIKRFNPDPESSETCYPAYSSGDVDTSPWFGVELDEQGNVRDTVVE
;
A
#
# COMPACT_ATOMS: atom_id res chain seq x y z
N ARG A 1 -8.18 48.37 -24.04
CA ARG A 1 -8.35 49.79 -23.68
C ARG A 1 -8.89 50.49 -24.91
N MET A 2 -10.12 51.01 -24.85
CA MET A 2 -10.77 51.70 -25.98
C MET A 2 -10.01 52.98 -26.29
N LYS A 3 -9.72 53.21 -27.58
CA LYS A 3 -9.30 54.51 -28.07
C LYS A 3 -10.53 55.21 -28.66
N PRO A 4 -10.73 56.52 -28.40
CA PRO A 4 -11.85 57.25 -28.96
C PRO A 4 -11.73 57.29 -30.49
N GLY A 5 -12.77 56.84 -31.21
CA GLY A 5 -12.84 56.82 -32.69
C GLY A 5 -12.83 55.44 -33.36
N ASP A 6 -12.65 54.34 -32.61
CA ASP A 6 -12.61 52.99 -33.17
C ASP A 6 -14.00 52.49 -33.62
N LYS A 7 -14.14 52.01 -34.87
CA LYS A 7 -15.36 51.37 -35.38
C LYS A 7 -15.59 50.01 -34.71
N ILE A 8 -16.85 49.64 -34.50
CA ILE A 8 -17.25 48.37 -33.85
C ILE A 8 -16.70 47.15 -34.60
N GLU A 9 -16.63 47.22 -35.93
CA GLU A 9 -16.07 46.16 -36.79
C GLU A 9 -14.58 45.90 -36.51
N ASP A 10 -13.79 46.96 -36.31
CA ASP A 10 -12.35 46.86 -36.01
C ASP A 10 -12.08 46.28 -34.61
N ILE A 11 -13.03 46.45 -33.69
CA ILE A 11 -12.99 45.87 -32.35
C ILE A 11 -13.28 44.37 -32.43
N ALA A 12 -14.31 43.98 -33.19
CA ALA A 12 -14.66 42.58 -33.39
C ALA A 12 -13.53 41.80 -34.07
N ALA A 13 -12.86 42.39 -35.07
CA ALA A 13 -11.71 41.79 -35.74
C ALA A 13 -10.52 41.58 -34.78
N ARG A 14 -10.19 42.59 -33.96
CA ARG A 14 -9.12 42.49 -32.94
C ARG A 14 -9.42 41.44 -31.87
N PHE A 15 -10.66 41.38 -31.40
CA PHE A 15 -11.09 40.37 -30.43
C PHE A 15 -10.95 38.96 -31.00
N ARG A 16 -11.41 38.75 -32.24
CA ARG A 16 -11.29 37.47 -32.95
C ARG A 16 -9.83 37.03 -33.07
N LYS A 17 -8.93 37.93 -33.49
CA LYS A 17 -7.49 37.63 -33.59
C LYS A 17 -6.86 37.27 -32.24
N ARG A 18 -7.24 37.95 -31.15
CA ARG A 18 -6.76 37.64 -29.80
C ARG A 18 -7.27 36.27 -29.32
N LYS A 19 -8.54 35.96 -29.54
CA LYS A 19 -9.14 34.67 -29.15
C LYS A 19 -8.61 33.49 -29.95
N VAL A 20 -8.39 33.67 -31.25
CA VAL A 20 -7.71 32.66 -32.08
C VAL A 20 -6.30 32.39 -31.56
N ARG A 21 -5.54 33.43 -31.18
CA ARG A 21 -4.21 33.25 -30.58
C ARG A 21 -4.27 32.52 -29.23
N GLU A 22 -5.20 32.89 -28.35
CA GLU A 22 -5.40 32.21 -27.07
C GLU A 22 -5.77 30.73 -27.28
N PHE A 23 -6.63 30.43 -28.25
CA PHE A 23 -7.01 29.06 -28.60
C PHE A 23 -5.82 28.22 -29.06
N TYR A 24 -4.98 28.72 -29.98
CA TYR A 24 -3.80 27.99 -30.43
C TYR A 24 -2.77 27.79 -29.31
N LEU A 25 -2.56 28.79 -28.44
CA LEU A 25 -1.69 28.65 -27.28
C LEU A 25 -2.21 27.57 -26.31
N TYR A 26 -3.53 27.51 -26.12
CA TYR A 26 -4.16 26.47 -25.31
C TYR A 26 -4.03 25.08 -25.96
N LEU A 27 -4.16 24.98 -27.28
CA LEU A 27 -3.98 23.72 -28.02
C LEU A 27 -2.54 23.20 -27.89
N ILE A 28 -1.55 24.09 -28.04
CA ILE A 28 -0.14 23.78 -27.80
C ILE A 28 0.08 23.32 -26.36
N PHE A 29 -0.51 24.03 -25.38
CA PHE A 29 -0.46 23.63 -23.97
C PHE A 29 -1.04 22.24 -23.75
N CYS A 30 -2.23 21.95 -24.32
CA CYS A 30 -2.85 20.63 -24.23
C CYS A 30 -1.95 19.54 -24.82
N LEU A 31 -1.33 19.78 -25.99
CA LEU A 31 -0.41 18.83 -26.59
C LEU A 31 0.80 18.53 -25.69
N PHE A 32 1.45 19.57 -25.16
CA PHE A 32 2.58 19.40 -24.24
C PHE A 32 2.15 18.72 -22.95
N PHE A 33 1.00 19.07 -22.40
CA PHE A 33 0.45 18.44 -21.21
C PHE A 33 0.19 16.96 -21.45
N THR A 34 -0.53 16.60 -22.53
CA THR A 34 -0.82 15.20 -22.87
C THR A 34 0.45 14.40 -23.13
N ALA A 35 1.43 14.98 -23.84
CA ALA A 35 2.71 14.33 -24.10
C ALA A 35 3.48 14.09 -22.80
N SER A 36 3.54 15.10 -21.92
CA SER A 36 4.19 14.97 -20.61
C SER A 36 3.52 13.91 -19.73
N THR A 37 2.19 13.88 -19.70
CA THR A 37 1.45 12.88 -18.91
C THR A 37 1.67 11.45 -19.42
N LEU A 38 1.71 11.26 -20.75
CA LEU A 38 1.96 9.95 -21.35
C LEU A 38 3.40 9.48 -21.16
N GLN A 39 4.37 10.40 -21.17
CA GLN A 39 5.79 10.06 -20.96
C GLN A 39 6.10 9.72 -19.50
N GLN A 40 5.47 10.39 -18.53
CA GLN A 40 5.71 10.13 -17.11
C GLN A 40 5.18 8.76 -16.67
N ARG A 41 4.10 8.27 -17.28
CA ARG A 41 3.48 7.00 -16.93
C ARG A 41 3.03 6.26 -18.19
N PRO A 42 3.88 5.39 -18.77
CA PRO A 42 3.43 4.48 -19.82
C PRO A 42 2.34 3.57 -19.24
N VAL A 43 1.12 3.72 -19.75
CA VAL A 43 -0.08 3.08 -19.17
C VAL A 43 -0.03 1.55 -19.25
N GLU A 44 0.45 1.00 -20.37
CA GLU A 44 0.50 -0.45 -20.60
C GLU A 44 1.48 -1.13 -19.66
N GLN A 45 2.72 -0.64 -19.60
CA GLN A 45 3.78 -1.22 -18.78
C GLN A 45 3.44 -1.14 -17.29
N MET A 46 2.84 -0.03 -16.85
CA MET A 46 2.44 0.13 -15.45
C MET A 46 1.28 -0.81 -15.10
N PHE A 47 0.30 -0.95 -15.99
CA PHE A 47 -0.81 -1.88 -15.79
C PHE A 47 -0.30 -3.31 -15.69
N ASP A 48 0.51 -3.75 -16.65
CA ASP A 48 1.08 -5.10 -16.69
C ASP A 48 1.92 -5.40 -15.45
N LEU A 49 2.82 -4.48 -15.06
CA LEU A 49 3.63 -4.63 -13.86
C LEU A 49 2.75 -4.73 -12.62
N SER A 50 1.75 -3.85 -12.47
CA SER A 50 0.85 -3.86 -11.30
C SER A 50 0.01 -5.14 -11.23
N LYS A 51 -0.46 -5.64 -12.38
CA LYS A 51 -1.24 -6.88 -12.46
C LYS A 51 -0.39 -8.10 -12.18
N GLN A 52 0.81 -8.19 -12.76
CA GLN A 52 1.72 -9.31 -12.53
C GLN A 52 2.22 -9.34 -11.07
N SER A 53 2.51 -8.17 -10.49
CA SER A 53 3.02 -8.06 -9.11
C SER A 53 1.95 -8.23 -8.02
N LEU A 54 0.74 -7.72 -8.22
CA LEU A 54 -0.30 -7.81 -7.21
C LEU A 54 -1.15 -9.07 -7.42
N ASP A 55 -1.76 -9.23 -8.59
CA ASP A 55 -2.67 -10.34 -8.83
C ASP A 55 -1.90 -11.63 -9.14
N GLY A 56 -0.77 -11.55 -9.84
CA GLY A 56 0.00 -12.73 -10.25
C GLY A 56 0.81 -13.41 -9.14
N THR A 57 1.17 -12.69 -8.07
CA THR A 57 2.02 -13.24 -7.00
C THR A 57 1.49 -12.95 -5.60
N VAL A 58 1.32 -11.68 -5.23
CA VAL A 58 1.04 -11.30 -3.84
C VAL A 58 -0.39 -11.58 -3.40
N PHE A 59 -1.37 -11.60 -4.31
CA PHE A 59 -2.78 -11.86 -3.97
C PHE A 59 -3.37 -13.11 -4.62
N GLY A 60 -2.92 -13.47 -5.82
CA GLY A 60 -3.40 -14.65 -6.54
C GLY A 60 -2.63 -15.95 -6.23
N SER A 61 -1.64 -15.90 -5.34
CA SER A 61 -1.02 -17.12 -4.81
C SER A 61 -1.99 -17.87 -3.90
N SER A 62 -1.72 -19.16 -3.70
CA SER A 62 -2.52 -20.04 -2.85
C SER A 62 -1.75 -20.50 -1.63
N PHE A 63 -2.45 -20.75 -0.53
CA PHE A 63 -1.86 -21.37 0.64
C PHE A 63 -1.25 -22.76 0.33
N PRO A 64 -0.10 -23.11 0.93
CA PRO A 64 0.64 -24.33 0.60
C PRO A 64 -0.08 -25.63 1.01
N ILE A 65 -0.93 -25.60 2.04
CA ILE A 65 -1.62 -26.78 2.58
C ILE A 65 -3.11 -26.49 2.70
N THR A 66 -3.84 -26.60 1.59
CA THR A 66 -5.30 -26.43 1.56
C THR A 66 -5.97 -27.43 0.62
N THR A 67 -7.21 -27.80 0.92
CA THR A 67 -8.01 -28.74 0.09
C THR A 67 -8.68 -28.06 -1.11
N TYR A 68 -8.74 -26.72 -1.11
CA TYR A 68 -9.29 -25.88 -2.17
C TYR A 68 -8.43 -24.64 -2.33
N PHE A 69 -8.55 -23.93 -3.46
CA PHE A 69 -7.83 -22.68 -3.66
C PHE A 69 -8.26 -21.64 -2.62
N LYS A 70 -7.32 -21.29 -1.74
CA LYS A 70 -7.45 -20.23 -0.75
C LYS A 70 -6.38 -19.20 -1.05
N GLY A 71 -6.76 -17.97 -1.37
CA GLY A 71 -5.84 -16.87 -1.65
C GLY A 71 -5.80 -15.84 -0.51
N PHE A 72 -5.17 -14.68 -0.78
CA PHE A 72 -5.09 -13.59 0.20
C PHE A 72 -6.46 -13.09 0.67
N ASN A 73 -7.41 -13.01 -0.26
CA ASN A 73 -8.75 -12.51 0.02
C ASN A 73 -9.60 -13.49 0.85
N ASP A 74 -9.14 -14.73 1.02
CA ASP A 74 -9.83 -15.79 1.76
C ASP A 74 -9.25 -15.99 3.18
N ILE A 75 -8.38 -15.07 3.64
CA ILE A 75 -7.86 -15.06 5.02
C ILE A 75 -9.01 -14.80 5.98
N GLY A 76 -9.33 -15.79 6.81
CA GLY A 76 -10.44 -15.72 7.77
C GLY A 76 -10.02 -15.79 9.23
N SER A 77 -8.79 -16.24 9.52
CA SER A 77 -8.28 -16.41 10.88
C SER A 77 -6.92 -15.72 11.08
N ASN A 78 -6.55 -15.54 12.35
CA ASN A 78 -5.21 -15.04 12.70
C ASN A 78 -4.11 -16.01 12.29
N GLU A 79 -4.38 -17.32 12.33
CA GLU A 79 -3.42 -18.35 11.90
C GLU A 79 -3.16 -18.27 10.40
N ASP A 80 -4.23 -18.08 9.62
CA ASP A 80 -4.13 -17.87 8.17
C ASP A 80 -3.25 -16.66 7.84
N PHE A 81 -3.42 -15.56 8.59
CA PHE A 81 -2.62 -14.36 8.40
C PHE A 81 -1.12 -14.63 8.63
N TRP A 82 -0.77 -15.35 9.69
CA TRP A 82 0.63 -15.66 10.00
C TRP A 82 1.27 -16.60 8.97
N VAL A 83 0.54 -17.62 8.51
CA VAL A 83 0.99 -18.50 7.42
C VAL A 83 1.17 -17.70 6.13
N TRP A 84 0.25 -16.78 5.82
CA TRP A 84 0.37 -15.96 4.62
C TRP A 84 1.62 -15.09 4.65
N ILE A 85 1.86 -14.39 5.77
CA ILE A 85 2.95 -13.43 5.86
C ILE A 85 4.31 -14.09 6.06
N GLY A 86 4.35 -15.26 6.70
CA GLY A 86 5.58 -16.02 6.94
C GLY A 86 6.00 -16.90 5.76
N ASP A 87 5.05 -17.58 5.13
CA ASP A 87 5.36 -18.61 4.14
C ASP A 87 5.06 -18.14 2.73
N VAL A 88 3.81 -17.75 2.45
CA VAL A 88 3.36 -17.47 1.08
C VAL A 88 4.04 -16.22 0.54
N SER A 89 3.89 -15.09 1.23
CA SER A 89 4.36 -13.80 0.73
C SER A 89 5.89 -13.70 0.62
N VAL A 90 6.62 -14.32 1.57
CA VAL A 90 8.09 -14.31 1.61
C VAL A 90 8.69 -15.00 0.39
N GLN A 91 8.12 -16.11 -0.07
CA GLN A 91 8.63 -16.87 -1.22
C GLN A 91 8.61 -16.03 -2.52
N TYR A 92 7.61 -15.17 -2.68
CA TYR A 92 7.48 -14.30 -3.85
C TYR A 92 8.23 -12.98 -3.72
N LEU A 93 8.33 -12.43 -2.50
CA LEU A 93 9.10 -11.22 -2.22
C LEU A 93 10.60 -11.44 -2.35
N TYR A 94 11.08 -12.60 -1.89
CA TYR A 94 12.49 -12.94 -1.82
C TYR A 94 12.78 -14.20 -2.62
N THR A 95 12.75 -14.08 -3.95
CA THR A 95 13.21 -15.16 -4.83
C THR A 95 14.74 -15.10 -4.94
N PHE A 96 15.42 -16.25 -4.81
CA PHE A 96 16.90 -16.35 -4.87
C PHE A 96 17.42 -17.06 -6.11
N ASN A 97 16.57 -17.86 -6.76
CA ASN A 97 16.95 -18.72 -7.87
C ASN A 97 16.11 -18.43 -9.11
N TRP A 98 16.74 -18.58 -10.26
CA TRP A 98 16.07 -18.69 -11.55
C TRP A 98 15.21 -19.95 -11.64
N TYR A 99 14.35 -20.03 -12.65
CA TYR A 99 13.49 -21.19 -12.93
C TYR A 99 14.28 -22.50 -13.15
N ASN A 100 15.56 -22.41 -13.54
CA ASN A 100 16.47 -23.54 -13.72
C ASN A 100 17.21 -23.94 -12.42
N GLY A 101 16.92 -23.29 -11.29
CA GLY A 101 17.56 -23.54 -10.00
C GLY A 101 18.92 -22.87 -9.81
N SER A 102 19.42 -22.12 -10.80
CA SER A 102 20.66 -21.33 -10.62
C SER A 102 20.40 -20.09 -9.77
N GLU A 103 21.32 -19.77 -8.86
CA GLU A 103 21.24 -18.56 -8.04
C GLU A 103 21.33 -17.29 -8.90
N PHE A 104 20.69 -16.21 -8.44
CA PHE A 104 20.92 -14.89 -9.02
C PHE A 104 22.35 -14.43 -8.78
N LEU A 105 22.95 -13.79 -9.79
CA LEU A 105 24.17 -13.03 -9.60
C LEU A 105 23.88 -11.84 -8.68
N PRO A 106 24.82 -11.50 -7.77
CA PRO A 106 24.67 -10.31 -6.94
C PRO A 106 24.54 -9.06 -7.82
N ASP A 107 23.68 -8.12 -7.40
CA ASP A 107 23.63 -6.79 -8.02
C ASP A 107 24.76 -5.88 -7.54
N PHE A 108 24.66 -4.60 -7.91
CA PHE A 108 25.57 -3.54 -7.50
C PHE A 108 25.61 -3.31 -5.97
N GLU A 109 24.62 -3.76 -5.22
CA GLU A 109 24.57 -3.70 -3.75
C GLU A 109 24.96 -5.04 -3.09
N GLY A 110 25.31 -6.06 -3.89
CA GLY A 110 25.62 -7.40 -3.41
C GLY A 110 24.40 -8.25 -3.09
N THR A 111 23.19 -7.79 -3.41
CA THR A 111 21.94 -8.49 -3.12
C THR A 111 21.70 -9.61 -4.13
N LYS A 112 21.38 -10.80 -3.61
CA LYS A 112 21.14 -12.04 -4.38
C LYS A 112 19.66 -12.44 -4.48
N TRP A 113 18.75 -11.57 -4.07
CA TRP A 113 17.31 -11.82 -4.16
C TRP A 113 16.63 -10.76 -5.01
N ARG A 114 15.51 -11.15 -5.62
CA ARG A 114 14.72 -10.31 -6.53
C ARG A 114 13.23 -10.52 -6.27
N PHE A 115 12.45 -9.47 -6.49
CA PHE A 115 11.01 -9.57 -6.60
C PHE A 115 10.65 -9.88 -8.05
N LEU A 116 9.93 -10.98 -8.30
CA LEU A 116 9.50 -11.34 -9.66
C LEU A 116 10.66 -11.39 -10.68
N TYR A 117 11.81 -11.93 -10.29
CA TYR A 117 13.05 -12.06 -11.10
C TYR A 117 13.75 -10.73 -11.48
N ASP A 118 13.00 -9.71 -11.91
CA ASP A 118 13.58 -8.50 -12.51
C ASP A 118 13.52 -7.25 -11.60
N ASN A 119 12.72 -7.27 -10.52
CA ASN A 119 12.53 -6.10 -9.68
C ASN A 119 13.39 -6.14 -8.40
N TYR A 120 13.83 -4.96 -7.97
CA TYR A 120 14.60 -4.77 -6.74
C TYR A 120 13.71 -4.21 -5.64
N ILE A 121 13.83 -4.76 -4.43
CA ILE A 121 13.21 -4.16 -3.24
C ILE A 121 14.25 -3.24 -2.60
N ILE A 122 13.96 -1.94 -2.57
CA ILE A 122 14.90 -0.92 -2.08
C ILE A 122 14.99 -0.95 -0.54
N GLN A 123 13.91 -1.35 0.14
CA GLN A 123 13.84 -1.34 1.60
C GLN A 123 13.13 -2.57 2.13
N LYS A 124 13.56 -3.04 3.30
CA LYS A 124 12.87 -4.13 4.01
C LYS A 124 11.40 -3.78 4.27
N PRO A 125 10.46 -4.72 4.09
CA PRO A 125 9.07 -4.55 4.48
C PRO A 125 8.95 -4.20 5.97
N ARG A 126 7.97 -3.35 6.30
CA ARG A 126 7.68 -2.96 7.68
C ARG A 126 6.25 -3.33 8.04
N LEU A 127 6.11 -4.20 9.04
CA LEU A 127 4.82 -4.47 9.67
C LEU A 127 4.45 -3.31 10.61
N ARG A 128 3.18 -2.91 10.57
CA ARG A 128 2.60 -1.92 11.49
C ARG A 128 1.31 -2.50 12.05
N GLN A 129 1.15 -2.38 13.36
CA GLN A 129 -0.02 -2.85 14.09
C GLN A 129 -0.63 -1.69 14.88
N ILE A 130 -1.95 -1.69 15.00
CA ILE A 130 -2.71 -0.77 15.86
C ILE A 130 -3.41 -1.62 16.91
N ARG A 131 -3.41 -1.14 18.16
CA ARG A 131 -4.11 -1.76 19.30
C ARG A 131 -5.12 -0.76 19.86
N VAL A 132 -6.22 -1.28 20.40
CA VAL A 132 -7.28 -0.50 21.03
C VAL A 132 -7.23 -0.70 22.54
N LYS A 133 -7.47 0.36 23.32
CA LYS A 133 -7.40 0.30 24.78
C LYS A 133 -8.43 -0.69 25.33
N PRO A 134 -8.07 -1.52 26.32
CA PRO A 134 -9.03 -2.35 27.00
C PRO A 134 -10.04 -1.47 27.75
N GLN A 135 -11.31 -1.87 27.71
CA GLN A 135 -12.41 -1.22 28.42
C GLN A 135 -13.22 -2.25 29.19
N ALA A 136 -13.90 -1.81 30.24
CA ALA A 136 -14.84 -2.67 30.96
C ALA A 136 -16.01 -3.05 30.03
N CYS A 137 -16.32 -4.35 29.94
CA CYS A 137 -17.44 -4.81 29.14
C CYS A 137 -18.78 -4.30 29.72
N SER A 138 -19.56 -3.57 28.95
CA SER A 138 -20.98 -3.31 29.25
C SER A 138 -21.82 -4.52 28.82
N VAL A 139 -21.69 -5.64 29.52
CA VAL A 139 -22.54 -6.81 29.28
C VAL A 139 -23.91 -6.57 29.90
N ILE A 140 -24.98 -6.94 29.19
CA ILE A 140 -26.34 -6.88 29.74
C ILE A 140 -26.37 -7.78 30.99
N LYS A 141 -26.87 -7.24 32.12
CA LYS A 141 -26.92 -7.91 33.44
C LYS A 141 -27.48 -9.34 33.45
N ARG A 142 -28.27 -9.70 32.43
CA ARG A 142 -28.81 -11.07 32.25
C ARG A 142 -27.75 -12.10 31.87
N PHE A 143 -26.69 -11.68 31.17
CA PHE A 143 -25.61 -12.55 30.71
C PHE A 143 -24.37 -12.46 31.60
N ASN A 144 -24.28 -11.44 32.45
CA ASN A 144 -23.24 -11.33 33.47
C ASN A 144 -23.86 -11.16 34.88
N PRO A 145 -24.13 -12.28 35.58
CA PRO A 145 -24.68 -12.25 36.94
C PRO A 145 -23.65 -11.81 38.00
N ASP A 146 -22.36 -11.77 37.66
CA ASP A 146 -21.27 -11.35 38.55
C ASP A 146 -20.43 -10.22 37.92
N PRO A 147 -20.82 -8.95 38.11
CA PRO A 147 -20.11 -7.80 37.53
C PRO A 147 -18.68 -7.61 38.06
N GLU A 148 -18.24 -8.36 39.08
CA GLU A 148 -16.87 -8.32 39.60
C GLU A 148 -15.91 -9.25 38.86
N SER A 149 -16.40 -10.20 38.05
CA SER A 149 -15.54 -10.91 37.10
C SER A 149 -15.21 -9.94 35.96
N SER A 150 -14.06 -9.27 36.09
CA SER A 150 -13.53 -8.28 35.14
C SER A 150 -13.37 -8.89 33.74
N GLU A 151 -14.42 -8.89 32.94
CA GLU A 151 -14.31 -9.17 31.51
C GLU A 151 -13.71 -7.93 30.82
N THR A 152 -12.50 -8.11 30.31
CA THR A 152 -11.83 -7.12 29.47
C THR A 152 -12.42 -7.15 28.07
N CYS A 153 -13.00 -6.04 27.62
CA CYS A 153 -13.51 -5.87 26.27
C CYS A 153 -12.57 -4.98 25.44
N TYR A 154 -12.51 -5.27 24.15
CA TYR A 154 -11.87 -4.43 23.16
C TYR A 154 -12.95 -3.82 22.27
N PRO A 155 -13.20 -2.51 22.33
CA PRO A 155 -14.20 -1.87 21.50
C PRO A 155 -13.74 -1.79 20.04
N ALA A 156 -14.65 -1.42 19.15
CA ALA A 156 -14.31 -1.08 17.77
C ALA A 156 -13.31 0.08 17.73
N TYR A 157 -12.43 0.07 16.74
CA TYR A 157 -11.41 1.09 16.58
C TYR A 157 -12.01 2.50 16.41
N SER A 158 -11.48 3.44 17.19
CA SER A 158 -11.69 4.87 17.07
C SER A 158 -10.34 5.57 17.23
N SER A 159 -10.16 6.72 16.58
CA SER A 159 -8.91 7.48 16.64
C SER A 159 -8.52 7.92 18.06
N GLY A 160 -9.49 8.07 18.97
CA GLY A 160 -9.26 8.40 20.38
C GLY A 160 -8.92 7.21 21.29
N ASP A 161 -9.21 5.99 20.84
CA ASP A 161 -9.10 4.76 21.65
C ASP A 161 -7.82 3.97 21.34
N VAL A 162 -6.88 4.56 20.61
CA VAL A 162 -5.59 3.95 20.30
C VAL A 162 -4.83 3.71 21.59
N ASP A 163 -4.46 2.45 21.81
CA ASP A 163 -3.64 2.07 22.93
C ASP A 163 -2.17 2.36 22.66
N THR A 164 -1.61 3.29 23.43
CA THR A 164 -0.21 3.69 23.40
C THR A 164 0.57 3.13 24.59
N SER A 165 -0.05 2.30 25.44
CA SER A 165 0.66 1.63 26.52
C SER A 165 1.78 0.75 25.95
N PRO A 166 2.87 0.50 26.70
CA PRO A 166 3.91 -0.42 26.25
C PRO A 166 3.29 -1.79 25.92
N TRP A 167 3.83 -2.43 24.89
CA TRP A 167 3.42 -3.79 24.55
C TRP A 167 3.90 -4.73 25.66
N PHE A 168 3.02 -5.61 26.15
CA PHE A 168 3.42 -6.71 27.01
C PHE A 168 3.87 -7.85 26.10
N GLY A 169 5.17 -8.07 26.00
CA GLY A 169 5.71 -9.20 25.26
C GLY A 169 7.22 -9.10 25.13
N VAL A 170 7.79 -10.17 24.61
CA VAL A 170 9.22 -10.30 24.37
C VAL A 170 9.62 -9.30 23.29
N GLU A 171 10.31 -8.22 23.68
CA GLU A 171 10.95 -7.33 22.72
C GLU A 171 12.27 -7.98 22.32
N LEU A 172 12.62 -7.99 21.04
CA LEU A 172 13.93 -8.47 20.60
C LEU A 172 14.83 -7.24 20.37
N ASP A 173 16.08 -7.30 20.83
CA ASP A 173 17.08 -6.30 20.47
C ASP A 173 17.46 -6.39 18.97
N GLU A 174 18.28 -5.45 18.48
CA GLU A 174 18.74 -5.45 17.09
C GLU A 174 19.53 -6.72 16.70
N GLN A 175 19.95 -7.50 17.70
CA GLN A 175 20.70 -8.75 17.57
C GLN A 175 19.80 -9.99 17.74
N GLY A 176 18.49 -9.82 17.97
CA GLY A 176 17.53 -10.91 18.12
C GLY A 176 17.48 -11.54 19.52
N ASN A 177 18.08 -10.93 20.54
CA ASN A 177 17.98 -11.40 21.92
C ASN A 177 16.74 -10.83 22.61
N VAL A 178 16.17 -11.61 23.52
CA VAL A 178 15.04 -11.18 24.36
C VAL A 178 15.46 -10.03 25.29
N ARG A 179 14.87 -8.86 25.06
CA ARG A 179 14.75 -7.79 26.04
C ARG A 179 13.44 -7.98 26.79
N ASP A 180 13.56 -8.34 28.07
CA ASP A 180 12.45 -8.27 29.00
C ASP A 180 12.13 -6.80 29.27
N THR A 181 11.08 -6.29 28.64
CA THR A 181 10.52 -4.98 28.98
C THR A 181 9.50 -5.14 30.09
N VAL A 182 9.97 -5.22 31.33
CA VAL A 182 9.19 -4.70 32.46
C VAL A 182 9.38 -3.18 32.42
N VAL A 183 8.57 -2.49 31.64
CA VAL A 183 8.49 -1.03 31.70
C VAL A 183 7.48 -0.72 32.81
N GLU A 184 7.98 -0.24 33.95
CA GLU A 184 7.17 0.45 34.99
C GLU A 184 6.35 1.60 34.39
#